data_AF-Q0AE25-F1
#
_entry.id   AF-Q0AE25-F1
#
_cell.length_a   1.000
_cell.length_b   1.000
_cell.length_c   1.000
_cell.angle_alpha   90.00
_cell.angle_beta   90.00
_cell.angle_gamma   90.00
#
_symmetry.space_group_name_H-M   'P 1'
#
loop_
_entity.id
_entity.type
_entity.pdbx_description
1 polymer ?
#
loop_
_entity_poly.entity_id
_entity_poly.type
_entity_poly.pdbx_seq_one_letter_code
_entity_poly.pdbx_strand_id
1 'polypeptide(L)'
;MLDSAQRLLNPETLLQPTPIVLLIAALSIVANEGLFHYTIRAARKFNSSLLTANAWHHRSDAISSIVVLIGVTGSLLGLPYLDAFAALGVALMIGKIGWDQTWASIRELIDTGMEPKAAAALKRIIETIDCVRGVHMLRSRRMGGAYLIDVHIVVSERLSVSEGHRIAEYVRLKLIGSHENITNVLVHIDPEDDSVAVLCADLPLRREVLRDLRKAWAADFDSFKLDEVTLHYLNGKVHVDLVCTANAVNANAGQLSQRLQEQAEVLDYIGDVRVYRQC
;
A
#
# COMPACT_ATOMS: atom_id res chain seq x y z
N MET A 1 4.62 -37.62 -14.25
CA MET A 1 3.58 -37.88 -15.28
C MET A 1 4.14 -38.64 -16.48
N LEU A 2 5.21 -38.19 -17.15
CA LEU A 2 5.87 -38.97 -18.23
C LEU A 2 6.37 -40.35 -17.78
N ASP A 3 6.94 -40.44 -16.59
CA ASP A 3 7.44 -41.70 -16.00
C ASP A 3 6.33 -42.71 -15.68
N SER A 4 5.15 -42.21 -15.28
CA SER A 4 3.96 -43.04 -14.99
C SER A 4 3.31 -43.58 -16.27
N ALA A 5 3.36 -42.83 -17.38
CA ALA A 5 2.85 -43.26 -18.68
C ALA A 5 3.76 -44.33 -19.33
N GLN A 6 5.08 -44.22 -19.16
CA GLN A 6 6.04 -45.22 -19.62
C GLN A 6 5.93 -46.57 -18.87
N ARG A 7 5.58 -46.54 -17.58
CA ARG A 7 5.37 -47.74 -16.75
C ARG A 7 4.10 -48.54 -17.13
N LEU A 8 3.08 -47.88 -17.66
CA LEU A 8 1.86 -48.54 -18.15
C LEU A 8 2.06 -49.27 -19.48
N LEU A 9 3.07 -48.89 -20.27
CA LEU A 9 3.34 -49.46 -21.59
C LEU A 9 4.37 -50.60 -21.57
N ASN A 10 5.05 -50.84 -20.44
CA ASN A 10 6.02 -51.93 -20.26
C ASN A 10 5.74 -52.69 -18.94
N PRO A 11 4.94 -53.77 -18.94
CA PRO A 11 4.57 -54.51 -17.74
C PRO A 11 5.72 -55.30 -17.07
N GLU A 12 6.88 -55.40 -17.73
CA GLU A 12 8.07 -56.13 -17.25
C GLU A 12 8.93 -55.31 -16.27
N THR A 13 8.65 -54.02 -16.08
CA THR A 13 9.32 -53.14 -15.09
C THR A 13 8.42 -52.78 -13.91
N LEU A 14 7.43 -53.63 -13.60
CA LEU A 14 6.73 -53.58 -12.33
C LEU A 14 7.74 -53.90 -11.22
N LEU A 15 8.31 -52.83 -10.63
CA LEU A 15 9.03 -52.88 -9.37
C LEU A 15 8.20 -53.75 -8.41
N GLN A 16 8.69 -54.96 -8.12
CA GLN A 16 8.20 -55.71 -6.99
C GLN A 16 8.33 -54.77 -5.79
N PRO A 17 7.23 -54.36 -5.13
CA PRO A 17 7.32 -53.38 -4.06
C PRO A 17 8.14 -54.03 -2.95
N THR A 18 9.41 -53.65 -2.87
CA THR A 18 10.31 -54.20 -1.87
C THR A 18 9.87 -53.63 -0.52
N PRO A 19 9.88 -54.41 0.57
CA PRO A 19 9.50 -53.93 1.90
C PRO A 19 10.22 -52.65 2.34
N ILE A 20 11.38 -52.37 1.74
CA ILE A 20 12.17 -51.14 1.87
C ILE A 20 11.35 -49.88 1.50
N VAL A 21 10.47 -49.94 0.51
CA VAL A 21 9.64 -48.79 0.07
C VAL A 21 8.66 -48.38 1.17
N LEU A 22 8.06 -49.35 1.87
CA LEU A 22 7.17 -49.08 3.00
C LEU A 22 7.93 -48.42 4.16
N LEU A 23 9.16 -48.89 4.43
CA LEU A 23 10.00 -48.33 5.50
C LEU A 23 10.42 -46.88 5.19
N ILE A 24 10.81 -46.59 3.94
CA ILE A 24 11.16 -45.23 3.50
C ILE A 24 9.93 -44.31 3.54
N ALA A 25 8.76 -44.78 3.08
CA ALA A 25 7.52 -44.01 3.11
C ALA A 25 7.07 -43.71 4.55
N ALA A 26 7.14 -44.70 5.45
CA ALA A 26 6.85 -44.51 6.88
C ALA A 26 7.81 -43.49 7.52
N LEU A 27 9.11 -43.58 7.23
CA LEU A 27 10.11 -42.64 7.74
C LEU A 27 9.86 -41.22 7.21
N SER A 28 9.48 -41.08 5.94
CA SER A 28 9.10 -39.79 5.33
C SER A 28 7.86 -39.17 6.00
N ILE A 29 6.83 -39.95 6.32
CA ILE A 29 5.64 -39.48 7.03
C ILE A 29 6.02 -38.94 8.41
N VAL A 30 6.81 -39.72 9.17
CA VAL A 30 7.25 -39.31 10.51
C VAL A 30 8.10 -38.05 10.46
N ALA A 31 9.00 -37.93 9.48
CA ALA A 31 9.81 -36.74 9.29
C ALA A 31 8.97 -35.51 8.96
N ASN A 32 8.01 -35.61 8.03
CA ASN A 32 7.14 -34.50 7.64
C ASN A 32 6.21 -34.06 8.78
N GLU A 33 5.66 -34.99 9.54
CA GLU A 33 4.84 -34.66 10.73
C GLU A 33 5.70 -34.01 11.83
N GLY A 34 6.93 -34.48 12.03
CA GLY A 34 7.89 -33.85 12.92
C GLY A 34 8.22 -32.41 12.50
N LEU A 35 8.45 -32.19 11.21
CA LEU A 35 8.68 -30.86 10.64
C LEU A 35 7.47 -29.95 10.79
N PHE A 36 6.25 -30.45 10.56
CA PHE A 36 5.00 -29.71 10.81
C PHE A 36 4.92 -29.21 12.25
N HIS A 37 5.12 -30.11 13.22
CA HIS A 37 5.07 -29.76 14.64
C HIS A 37 6.18 -28.80 15.08
N TYR A 38 7.36 -28.87 14.47
CA TYR A 38 8.44 -27.92 14.72
C TYR A 38 8.13 -26.54 14.14
N THR A 39 7.75 -26.49 12.86
CA THR A 39 7.48 -25.25 12.13
C THR A 39 6.24 -24.53 12.65
N ILE A 40 5.16 -25.23 13.03
CA ILE A 40 3.97 -24.59 13.61
C ILE A 40 4.26 -23.99 15.00
N ARG A 41 5.13 -24.62 15.80
CA ARG A 41 5.58 -24.06 17.08
C ARG A 41 6.42 -22.81 16.86
N ALA A 42 7.33 -22.82 15.90
CA ALA A 42 8.11 -21.64 15.51
C ALA A 42 7.18 -20.53 14.98
N ALA A 43 6.21 -20.87 14.12
CA ALA A 43 5.25 -19.93 13.56
C ALA A 43 4.45 -19.20 14.65
N ARG A 44 3.97 -19.93 15.66
CA ARG A 44 3.27 -19.34 16.81
C ARG A 44 4.19 -18.49 17.68
N LYS A 45 5.43 -18.93 17.90
CA LYS A 45 6.42 -18.19 18.70
C LYS A 45 6.80 -16.85 18.05
N PHE A 46 6.95 -16.83 16.73
CA PHE A 46 7.38 -15.64 15.97
C PHE A 46 6.22 -14.91 15.29
N ASN A 47 4.97 -15.29 15.58
CA ASN A 47 3.74 -14.78 14.98
C ASN A 47 3.83 -14.61 13.45
N SER A 48 4.40 -15.61 12.77
CA SER A 48 4.76 -15.53 11.34
C SER A 48 3.77 -16.30 10.48
N SER A 49 3.11 -15.58 9.58
CA SER A 49 2.22 -16.12 8.55
C SER A 49 2.97 -17.02 7.56
N LEU A 50 4.20 -16.65 7.19
CA LEU A 50 5.05 -17.44 6.29
C LEU A 50 5.43 -18.79 6.90
N LEU A 51 5.85 -18.81 8.18
CA LEU A 51 6.16 -20.06 8.87
C LEU A 51 4.91 -20.94 9.04
N THR A 52 3.73 -20.32 9.23
CA THR A 52 2.46 -21.05 9.30
C THR A 52 2.14 -21.73 7.97
N ALA A 53 2.29 -21.02 6.85
CA ALA A 53 2.09 -21.57 5.52
C ALA A 53 3.05 -22.74 5.24
N ASN A 54 4.33 -22.60 5.58
CA ASN A 54 5.31 -23.67 5.41
C ASN A 54 5.00 -24.91 6.27
N ALA A 55 4.49 -24.71 7.49
CA ALA A 55 4.03 -25.83 8.32
C ALA A 55 2.90 -26.61 7.63
N TRP A 56 1.89 -25.91 7.12
CA TRP A 56 0.78 -26.55 6.40
C TRP A 56 1.20 -27.26 5.11
N HIS A 57 2.27 -26.81 4.47
CA HIS A 57 2.88 -27.51 3.34
C HIS A 57 3.42 -28.88 3.77
N HIS A 58 4.25 -28.93 4.84
CA HIS A 58 4.75 -30.20 5.39
C HIS A 58 3.63 -31.17 5.78
N ARG A 59 2.51 -30.66 6.30
CA ARG A 59 1.34 -31.49 6.63
C ARG A 59 0.66 -32.06 5.39
N SER A 60 0.57 -31.27 4.32
CA SER A 60 0.01 -31.72 3.04
C SER A 60 0.89 -32.81 2.39
N ASP A 61 2.22 -32.69 2.52
CA ASP A 61 3.16 -33.72 2.08
C ASP A 61 3.04 -35.01 2.91
N ALA A 62 2.89 -34.89 4.23
CA ALA A 62 2.65 -36.06 5.11
C ALA A 62 1.37 -36.81 4.70
N ILE A 63 0.27 -36.08 4.44
CA ILE A 63 -1.00 -36.66 3.96
C ILE A 63 -0.80 -37.34 2.61
N SER A 64 -0.07 -36.71 1.69
CA SER A 64 0.25 -37.30 0.38
C SER A 64 1.00 -38.62 0.53
N SER A 65 2.02 -38.66 1.38
CA SER A 65 2.81 -39.88 1.65
C SER A 65 1.99 -40.98 2.33
N ILE A 66 1.02 -40.64 3.19
CA ILE A 66 0.09 -41.61 3.78
C ILE A 66 -0.78 -42.26 2.69
N VAL A 67 -1.31 -41.48 1.74
CA VAL A 67 -2.12 -42.02 0.64
C VAL A 67 -1.28 -42.96 -0.23
N VAL A 68 -0.03 -42.62 -0.53
CA VAL A 68 0.91 -43.50 -1.26
C VAL A 68 1.19 -44.78 -0.46
N LEU A 69 1.44 -44.68 0.85
CA LEU A 69 1.69 -45.84 1.70
C LEU A 69 0.52 -46.83 1.68
N ILE A 70 -0.72 -46.31 1.73
CA ILE A 70 -1.95 -47.12 1.64
C ILE A 70 -2.04 -47.79 0.26
N GLY A 71 -1.76 -47.06 -0.83
CA GLY A 71 -1.77 -47.60 -2.20
C GLY A 71 -0.77 -48.76 -2.39
N VAL A 72 0.48 -48.57 -1.96
CA VAL A 72 1.54 -49.58 -2.06
C VAL A 72 1.23 -50.80 -1.18
N THR A 73 0.74 -50.58 0.03
CA THR A 73 0.34 -51.67 0.94
C THR A 73 -0.83 -52.47 0.36
N GLY A 74 -1.83 -51.81 -0.23
CA GLY A 74 -2.96 -52.46 -0.90
C GLY A 74 -2.54 -53.29 -2.12
N SER A 75 -1.57 -52.80 -2.90
CA SER A 75 -1.00 -53.54 -4.03
C SER A 75 -0.29 -54.82 -3.57
N LEU A 76 0.47 -54.74 -2.47
CA LEU A 76 1.14 -55.89 -1.85
C LEU A 76 0.18 -56.95 -1.29
N LEU A 77 -1.03 -56.55 -0.90
CA LEU A 77 -2.10 -57.46 -0.44
C LEU A 77 -2.89 -58.12 -1.59
N GLY A 78 -2.48 -57.91 -2.85
CA GLY A 78 -3.06 -58.57 -4.02
C GLY A 78 -4.11 -57.75 -4.78
N LEU A 79 -4.24 -56.45 -4.50
CA LEU A 79 -5.14 -55.53 -5.21
C LEU A 79 -4.33 -54.56 -6.09
N PRO A 80 -3.87 -54.96 -7.29
CA PRO A 80 -2.95 -54.15 -8.10
C PRO A 80 -3.55 -52.82 -8.58
N TYR A 81 -4.88 -52.73 -8.71
CA TYR A 81 -5.56 -51.49 -9.13
C TYR A 81 -5.58 -50.39 -8.06
N LEU A 82 -5.39 -50.73 -6.77
CA LEU A 82 -5.41 -49.75 -5.67
C LEU A 82 -4.28 -48.74 -5.78
N ASP A 83 -3.11 -49.16 -6.27
CA ASP A 83 -1.96 -48.29 -6.49
C ASP A 83 -2.25 -47.22 -7.55
N ALA A 84 -2.92 -47.61 -8.65
CA ALA A 84 -3.29 -46.69 -9.72
C ALA A 84 -4.32 -45.63 -9.25
N PHE A 85 -5.32 -46.02 -8.47
CA PHE A 85 -6.29 -45.08 -7.89
C PHE A 85 -5.66 -44.16 -6.84
N ALA A 86 -4.76 -44.69 -6.00
CA ALA A 86 -4.00 -43.89 -5.03
C ALA A 86 -3.11 -42.86 -5.74
N ALA A 87 -2.39 -43.26 -6.78
CA ALA A 87 -1.55 -42.38 -7.58
C ALA A 87 -2.37 -41.26 -8.26
N LEU A 88 -3.55 -41.59 -8.80
CA LEU A 88 -4.45 -40.59 -9.40
C LEU A 88 -4.98 -39.60 -8.35
N GLY A 89 -5.37 -40.09 -7.17
CA GLY A 89 -5.83 -39.25 -6.06
C GLY A 89 -4.75 -38.28 -5.58
N VAL A 90 -3.52 -38.75 -5.42
CA VAL A 90 -2.36 -37.92 -5.06
C VAL A 90 -2.08 -36.88 -6.14
N ALA A 91 -2.12 -37.27 -7.43
CA ALA A 91 -1.90 -36.33 -8.53
C ALA A 91 -2.94 -35.19 -8.55
N LEU A 92 -4.21 -35.50 -8.32
CA LEU A 92 -5.28 -34.48 -8.22
C LEU A 92 -5.10 -33.57 -7.00
N MET A 93 -4.70 -34.14 -5.86
CA MET A 93 -4.46 -33.36 -4.64
C MET A 93 -3.28 -32.41 -4.80
N ILE A 94 -2.15 -32.88 -5.35
CA ILE A 94 -0.98 -32.04 -5.63
C ILE A 94 -1.35 -30.96 -6.65
N GLY A 95 -2.09 -31.30 -7.70
CA GLY A 95 -2.59 -30.33 -8.68
C GLY A 95 -3.45 -29.24 -8.05
N LYS A 96 -4.36 -29.60 -7.14
CA LYS A 96 -5.19 -28.65 -6.40
C LYS A 96 -4.37 -27.74 -5.49
N ILE A 97 -3.45 -28.30 -4.71
CA ILE A 97 -2.57 -27.53 -3.82
C ILE A 97 -1.73 -26.55 -4.64
N GLY A 98 -1.16 -27.02 -5.74
CA GLY A 98 -0.38 -26.17 -6.66
C GLY A 98 -1.21 -25.04 -7.26
N TRP A 99 -2.45 -25.32 -7.66
CA TRP A 99 -3.37 -24.30 -8.16
C TRP A 99 -3.72 -23.25 -7.11
N ASP A 100 -4.14 -23.69 -5.92
CA ASP A 100 -4.54 -22.79 -4.83
C ASP A 100 -3.35 -21.89 -4.40
N GLN A 101 -2.14 -22.45 -4.33
CA GLN A 101 -0.92 -21.70 -4.00
C GLN A 101 -0.52 -20.71 -5.10
N THR A 102 -0.55 -21.13 -6.36
CA THR A 102 -0.25 -20.26 -7.50
C THR A 102 -1.23 -19.09 -7.55
N TRP A 103 -2.53 -19.38 -7.37
CA TRP A 103 -3.57 -18.36 -7.38
C TRP A 103 -3.43 -17.36 -6.23
N ALA A 104 -3.08 -17.84 -5.03
CA ALA A 104 -2.80 -16.98 -3.88
C ALA A 104 -1.62 -16.05 -4.14
N SER A 105 -0.51 -16.57 -4.67
CA SER A 105 0.68 -15.77 -5.01
C SER A 105 0.39 -14.76 -6.14
N ILE A 106 -0.40 -15.13 -7.15
CA ILE A 106 -0.83 -14.19 -8.20
C ILE A 106 -1.68 -13.06 -7.61
N ARG A 107 -2.61 -13.35 -6.68
CA ARG A 107 -3.42 -12.31 -6.03
C ARG A 107 -2.58 -11.35 -5.19
N GLU A 108 -1.57 -11.86 -4.50
CA GLU A 108 -0.62 -11.01 -3.77
C GLU A 108 0.19 -10.14 -4.74
N LEU A 109 0.62 -10.70 -5.88
CA LEU A 109 1.35 -9.95 -6.91
C LEU A 109 0.51 -8.86 -7.61
N ILE A 110 -0.80 -9.04 -7.69
CA ILE A 110 -1.73 -8.05 -8.28
C ILE A 110 -2.05 -6.93 -7.26
N ASP A 111 -1.35 -6.85 -6.12
CA ASP A 111 -1.57 -5.83 -5.09
C ASP A 111 -3.03 -5.80 -4.62
N THR A 112 -3.61 -6.97 -4.34
CA THR A 112 -5.01 -7.04 -3.89
C THR A 112 -5.22 -6.13 -2.67
N GLY A 113 -6.04 -5.10 -2.86
CA GLY A 113 -6.36 -4.14 -1.83
C GLY A 113 -7.09 -4.76 -0.65
N MET A 114 -7.15 -4.00 0.42
CA MET A 114 -7.94 -4.34 1.60
C MET A 114 -9.42 -4.48 1.25
N GLU A 115 -10.15 -5.31 2.00
CA GLU A 115 -11.58 -5.50 1.78
C GLU A 115 -12.31 -4.14 1.83
N PRO A 116 -13.29 -3.88 0.94
CA PRO A 116 -13.97 -2.59 0.87
C PRO A 116 -14.56 -2.11 2.20
N LYS A 117 -15.03 -3.04 3.04
CA LYS A 117 -15.55 -2.73 4.38
C LYS A 117 -14.48 -2.18 5.32
N ALA A 118 -13.29 -2.78 5.30
CA ALA A 118 -12.16 -2.34 6.13
C ALA A 118 -11.59 -1.01 5.61
N ALA A 119 -11.48 -0.84 4.28
CA ALA A 119 -11.11 0.44 3.69
C ALA A 119 -12.10 1.57 4.06
N ALA A 120 -13.41 1.30 4.03
CA ALA A 120 -14.44 2.26 4.45
C ALA A 120 -14.37 2.58 5.95
N ALA A 121 -14.04 1.61 6.80
CA ALA A 121 -13.84 1.85 8.23
C ALA A 121 -12.65 2.79 8.49
N LEU A 122 -11.54 2.59 7.78
CA LEU A 122 -10.38 3.49 7.88
C LEU A 122 -10.71 4.89 7.39
N LYS A 123 -11.41 5.03 6.26
CA LYS A 123 -11.86 6.34 5.78
C LYS A 123 -12.65 7.09 6.86
N ARG A 124 -13.59 6.42 7.52
CA ARG A 124 -14.36 7.01 8.64
C ARG A 124 -13.47 7.44 9.81
N ILE A 125 -12.45 6.67 10.14
CA ILE A 125 -11.50 7.05 11.20
C ILE A 125 -10.81 8.35 10.83
N ILE A 126 -10.37 8.51 9.58
CA ILE A 126 -9.69 9.71 9.11
C ILE A 126 -10.63 10.93 9.14
N GLU A 127 -11.89 10.75 8.73
CA GLU A 127 -12.91 11.80 8.75
C GLU A 127 -13.28 12.28 10.18
N THR A 128 -12.94 11.52 11.23
CA THR A 128 -13.13 11.97 12.63
C THR A 128 -11.97 12.80 13.17
N ILE A 129 -10.88 12.93 12.43
CA ILE A 129 -9.69 13.66 12.85
C ILE A 129 -9.89 15.15 12.60
N ASP A 130 -9.67 15.95 13.65
CA ASP A 130 -9.77 17.41 13.54
C ASP A 130 -8.79 17.96 12.48
N CYS A 131 -9.19 19.07 11.84
CA CYS A 131 -8.49 19.69 10.72
C CYS A 131 -8.45 18.90 9.39
N VAL A 132 -8.92 17.65 9.34
CA VAL A 132 -9.14 16.92 8.07
C VAL A 132 -10.50 17.29 7.51
N ARG A 133 -10.51 17.94 6.35
CA ARG A 133 -11.75 18.36 5.67
C ARG A 133 -12.32 17.28 4.76
N GLY A 134 -11.47 16.39 4.26
CA GLY A 134 -11.90 15.35 3.33
C GLY A 134 -10.83 14.30 3.06
N VAL A 135 -11.27 13.20 2.45
CA VAL A 135 -10.43 12.10 1.95
C VAL A 135 -10.95 11.71 0.58
N HIS A 136 -10.25 12.12 -0.48
CA HIS A 136 -10.63 11.81 -1.86
C HIS A 136 -10.02 10.50 -2.37
N MET A 137 -8.89 10.07 -1.78
CA MET A 137 -8.18 8.89 -2.25
C MET A 137 -7.63 8.07 -1.10
N LEU A 138 -8.01 6.79 -1.05
CA LEU A 138 -7.44 5.80 -0.13
C LEU A 138 -7.13 4.54 -0.93
N ARG A 139 -5.84 4.26 -1.10
CA ARG A 139 -5.34 3.03 -1.72
C ARG A 139 -4.71 2.16 -0.66
N SER A 140 -4.86 0.86 -0.83
CA SER A 140 -4.18 -0.13 0.01
C SER A 140 -3.66 -1.24 -0.86
N ARG A 141 -2.51 -1.79 -0.46
CA ARG A 141 -1.93 -2.99 -1.06
C ARG A 141 -1.41 -3.90 0.03
N ARG A 142 -1.35 -5.20 -0.26
CA ARG A 142 -0.86 -6.20 0.66
C ARG A 142 0.53 -6.68 0.24
N MET A 143 1.48 -6.64 1.16
CA MET A 143 2.85 -7.10 0.93
C MET A 143 3.34 -7.89 2.15
N GLY A 144 3.68 -9.17 1.97
CA GLY A 144 4.28 -9.97 3.04
C GLY A 144 3.34 -10.18 4.24
N GLY A 145 2.03 -10.19 3.99
CA GLY A 145 1.02 -10.31 5.05
C GLY A 145 0.65 -8.99 5.75
N ALA A 146 1.32 -7.88 5.44
CA ALA A 146 1.01 -6.55 5.95
C ALA A 146 0.29 -5.68 4.91
N TYR A 147 -0.42 -4.66 5.37
CA TYR A 147 -1.02 -3.62 4.54
C TYR A 147 -0.15 -2.38 4.52
N LEU A 148 0.06 -1.86 3.31
CA LEU A 148 0.57 -0.52 3.05
C LEU A 148 -0.57 0.33 2.53
N ILE A 149 -0.71 1.53 3.07
CA ILE A 149 -1.81 2.43 2.75
C ILE A 149 -1.23 3.73 2.23
N ASP A 150 -1.79 4.22 1.12
CA ASP A 150 -1.55 5.56 0.61
C ASP A 150 -2.87 6.32 0.69
N VAL A 151 -2.88 7.45 1.40
CA VAL A 151 -4.07 8.26 1.58
C VAL A 151 -3.79 9.72 1.24
N HIS A 152 -4.72 10.35 0.54
CA HIS A 152 -4.74 11.78 0.33
C HIS A 152 -5.81 12.40 1.21
N ILE A 153 -5.41 13.39 2.00
CA ILE A 153 -6.30 14.13 2.88
C ILE A 153 -6.34 15.59 2.46
N VAL A 154 -7.53 16.17 2.50
CA VAL A 154 -7.72 17.60 2.26
C VAL A 154 -7.67 18.32 3.61
N VAL A 155 -6.82 19.34 3.73
CA VAL A 155 -6.70 20.19 4.92
C VAL A 155 -7.03 21.63 4.59
N SER A 156 -6.84 22.55 5.53
CA SER A 156 -7.02 23.98 5.27
C SER A 156 -5.96 24.51 4.28
N GLU A 157 -6.43 25.22 3.24
CA GLU A 157 -5.62 25.80 2.15
C GLU A 157 -4.46 26.69 2.60
N ARG A 158 -4.59 27.33 3.77
CA ARG A 158 -3.62 28.29 4.33
C ARG A 158 -2.90 27.77 5.57
N LEU A 159 -2.97 26.46 5.80
CA LEU A 159 -2.30 25.80 6.91
C LEU A 159 -0.78 25.82 6.67
N SER A 160 -0.01 25.96 7.75
CA SER A 160 1.46 25.91 7.63
C SER A 160 1.94 24.50 7.27
N VAL A 161 3.02 24.38 6.52
CA VAL A 161 3.60 23.06 6.15
C VAL A 161 3.92 22.21 7.38
N SER A 162 4.39 22.85 8.47
CA SER A 162 4.71 22.17 9.73
C SER A 162 3.46 21.61 10.43
N GLU A 163 2.37 22.38 10.47
CA GLU A 163 1.09 21.91 11.02
C GLU A 163 0.50 20.81 10.14
N GLY A 164 0.65 20.92 8.82
CA GLY A 164 0.18 19.91 7.87
C GLY A 164 0.89 18.59 8.15
N HIS A 165 2.22 18.63 8.23
CA HIS A 165 3.02 17.47 8.60
C HIS A 165 2.57 16.85 9.93
N ARG A 166 2.24 17.67 10.94
CA ARG A 166 1.75 17.19 12.24
C ARG A 166 0.39 16.49 12.15
N ILE A 167 -0.51 16.95 11.28
CA ILE A 167 -1.80 16.31 10.99
C ILE A 167 -1.55 14.98 10.27
N ALA A 168 -0.70 14.97 9.24
CA ALA A 168 -0.34 13.75 8.51
C ALA A 168 0.26 12.67 9.42
N GLU A 169 1.20 13.03 10.30
CA GLU A 169 1.76 12.08 11.27
C GLU A 169 0.71 11.56 12.26
N TYR A 170 -0.23 12.42 12.68
CA TYR A 170 -1.33 11.98 13.54
C TYR A 170 -2.22 10.96 12.83
N VAL A 171 -2.61 11.23 11.59
CA VAL A 171 -3.40 10.32 10.74
C VAL A 171 -2.66 8.99 10.56
N ARG A 172 -1.37 9.05 10.20
CA ARG A 172 -0.51 7.89 10.01
C ARG A 172 -0.48 7.00 11.25
N LEU A 173 -0.18 7.56 12.43
CA LEU A 173 -0.12 6.81 13.68
C LEU A 173 -1.48 6.26 14.09
N LYS A 174 -2.56 7.02 13.89
CA LYS A 174 -3.93 6.59 14.19
C LYS A 174 -4.33 5.37 13.37
N LEU A 175 -4.00 5.36 12.08
CA LEU A 175 -4.31 4.25 11.18
C LEU A 175 -3.48 3.00 11.51
N ILE A 176 -2.18 3.15 11.76
CA ILE A 176 -1.32 2.03 12.21
C ILE A 176 -1.86 1.43 13.52
N GLY A 177 -2.30 2.25 14.46
CA GLY A 177 -2.88 1.78 15.72
C GLY A 177 -4.30 1.20 15.62
N SER A 178 -4.98 1.37 14.48
CA SER A 178 -6.37 0.92 14.32
C SER A 178 -6.51 -0.52 13.83
N HIS A 179 -5.46 -1.10 13.24
CA HIS A 179 -5.50 -2.44 12.65
C HIS A 179 -4.13 -3.10 12.70
N GLU A 180 -4.04 -4.28 13.33
CA GLU A 180 -2.76 -4.96 13.65
C GLU A 180 -1.89 -5.25 12.41
N ASN A 181 -2.52 -5.44 11.25
CA ASN A 181 -1.81 -5.77 10.01
C ASN A 181 -1.38 -4.54 9.19
N ILE A 182 -1.58 -3.30 9.65
CA ILE A 182 -1.10 -2.10 8.93
C ILE A 182 0.32 -1.79 9.41
N THR A 183 1.30 -1.85 8.51
CA THR A 183 2.72 -1.59 8.85
C THR A 183 3.15 -0.18 8.45
N ASN A 184 2.63 0.35 7.35
CA ASN A 184 2.98 1.68 6.91
C ASN A 184 1.80 2.41 6.29
N VAL A 185 1.76 3.72 6.50
CA VAL A 185 0.80 4.63 5.92
C VAL A 185 1.54 5.85 5.41
N LEU A 186 1.39 6.15 4.12
CA LEU A 186 1.81 7.40 3.51
C LEU A 186 0.60 8.34 3.45
N VAL A 187 0.76 9.54 4.00
CA VAL A 187 -0.29 10.56 4.00
C VAL A 187 0.16 11.72 3.13
N HIS A 188 -0.52 11.90 2.00
CA HIS A 188 -0.41 13.08 1.15
C HIS A 188 -1.39 14.14 1.65
N ILE A 189 -0.94 15.40 1.71
CA ILE A 189 -1.74 16.53 2.17
C ILE A 189 -2.03 17.40 0.97
N ASP A 190 -3.32 17.56 0.68
CA ASP A 190 -3.80 18.41 -0.40
C ASP A 190 -4.51 19.64 0.18
N PRO A 191 -4.27 20.85 -0.36
CA PRO A 191 -4.99 22.05 0.04
C PRO A 191 -6.42 22.06 -0.54
N GLU A 192 -6.65 21.37 -1.66
CA GLU A 192 -7.90 21.31 -2.41
C GLU A 192 -8.13 19.88 -2.91
N ASP A 193 -9.38 19.51 -3.22
CA ASP A 193 -9.67 18.20 -3.81
C ASP A 193 -9.27 18.19 -5.30
N ASP A 194 -8.21 17.45 -5.62
CA ASP A 194 -7.63 17.34 -6.95
C ASP A 194 -8.10 16.10 -7.73
N SER A 195 -9.14 15.41 -7.24
CA SER A 195 -9.62 14.14 -7.82
C SER A 195 -10.12 14.24 -9.27
N VAL A 196 -10.54 15.44 -9.72
CA VAL A 196 -11.10 15.67 -11.06
C VAL A 196 -10.10 16.36 -11.99
N ALA A 197 -9.33 17.34 -11.50
CA ALA A 197 -8.34 18.07 -12.28
C ALA A 197 -7.31 18.74 -11.37
N VAL A 198 -6.04 18.71 -11.79
CA VAL A 198 -4.97 19.47 -11.13
C VAL A 198 -5.02 20.91 -11.65
N LEU A 199 -5.78 21.77 -10.97
CA LEU A 199 -6.05 23.15 -11.39
C LEU A 199 -4.76 24.00 -11.53
N CYS A 200 -3.72 23.66 -10.79
CA CYS A 200 -2.49 24.44 -10.69
C CYS A 200 -1.32 23.87 -11.50
N ALA A 201 -1.53 22.85 -12.36
CA ALA A 201 -0.45 22.15 -13.06
C ALA A 201 0.39 23.06 -13.98
N ASP A 202 -0.27 24.00 -14.66
CA ASP A 202 0.36 24.89 -15.65
C ASP A 202 0.81 26.23 -15.05
N LEU A 203 0.71 26.41 -13.72
CA LEU A 203 1.08 27.66 -13.07
C LEU A 203 2.61 27.82 -12.98
N PRO A 204 3.13 29.06 -13.11
CA PRO A 204 4.56 29.33 -13.04
C PRO A 204 5.12 29.02 -11.65
N LEU A 205 6.37 28.55 -11.61
CA LEU A 205 7.06 28.29 -10.34
C LEU A 205 7.38 29.59 -9.59
N ARG A 206 7.59 29.49 -8.27
CA ARG A 206 7.91 30.64 -7.38
C ARG A 206 8.90 31.64 -7.98
N ARG A 207 9.98 31.16 -8.59
CA ARG A 207 11.02 32.03 -9.17
C ARG A 207 10.47 32.93 -10.27
N GLU A 208 9.59 32.39 -11.12
CA GLU A 208 8.99 33.10 -12.24
C GLU A 208 7.92 34.08 -11.74
N VAL A 209 7.05 33.62 -10.82
CA VAL A 209 6.07 34.47 -10.13
C VAL A 209 6.76 35.68 -9.51
N LEU A 210 7.81 35.48 -8.70
CA LEU A 210 8.52 36.58 -8.04
C LEU A 210 9.23 37.51 -9.03
N ARG A 211 9.72 36.99 -10.16
CA ARG A 211 10.33 37.81 -11.22
C ARG A 211 9.28 38.71 -11.88
N ASP A 212 8.10 38.17 -12.15
CA ASP A 212 7.05 38.88 -12.86
C ASP A 212 6.37 39.91 -11.93
N LEU A 213 6.12 39.54 -10.67
CA LEU A 213 5.67 40.47 -9.62
C LEU A 213 6.66 41.61 -9.40
N ARG A 214 7.98 41.32 -9.40
CA ARG A 214 9.01 42.36 -9.30
C ARG A 214 8.95 43.37 -10.45
N LYS A 215 8.60 42.93 -11.65
CA LYS A 215 8.42 43.83 -12.81
C LYS A 215 7.12 44.62 -12.69
N ALA A 216 6.03 43.98 -12.29
CA ALA A 216 4.72 44.62 -12.12
C ALA A 216 4.73 45.70 -11.02
N TRP A 217 5.42 45.43 -9.91
CA TRP A 217 5.48 46.31 -8.74
C TRP A 217 6.74 47.19 -8.67
N ALA A 218 7.42 47.41 -9.80
CA ALA A 218 8.68 48.14 -9.83
C ALA A 218 8.60 49.56 -9.22
N ALA A 219 7.42 50.18 -9.25
CA ALA A 219 7.18 51.52 -8.70
C ALA A 219 7.06 51.56 -7.16
N ASP A 220 6.73 50.44 -6.52
CA ASP A 220 6.38 50.38 -5.09
C ASP A 220 7.37 49.50 -4.28
N PHE A 221 8.49 49.10 -4.89
CA PHE A 221 9.45 48.12 -4.38
C PHE A 221 10.12 48.52 -3.06
N ASP A 222 10.33 49.81 -2.81
CA ASP A 222 10.92 50.31 -1.55
C ASP A 222 9.99 50.10 -0.34
N SER A 223 8.73 49.71 -0.58
CA SER A 223 7.71 49.56 0.48
C SER A 223 7.64 48.15 1.07
N PHE A 224 8.33 47.14 0.54
CA PHE A 224 8.23 45.76 1.04
C PHE A 224 9.41 44.89 0.66
N LYS A 225 9.72 43.90 1.52
CA LYS A 225 10.73 42.88 1.22
C LYS A 225 10.07 41.69 0.56
N LEU A 226 10.34 41.48 -0.73
CA LEU A 226 9.86 40.31 -1.49
C LEU A 226 10.44 38.96 -1.03
N ASP A 227 11.40 38.95 -0.11
CA ASP A 227 11.94 37.71 0.44
C ASP A 227 10.97 37.03 1.41
N GLU A 228 9.99 37.77 1.96
CA GLU A 228 8.97 37.28 2.90
C GLU A 228 7.58 37.14 2.24
N VAL A 229 7.54 36.79 0.95
CA VAL A 229 6.28 36.51 0.24
C VAL A 229 5.85 35.06 0.43
N THR A 230 4.61 34.85 0.88
CA THR A 230 3.94 33.55 0.85
C THR A 230 3.09 33.46 -0.42
N LEU A 231 3.26 32.37 -1.17
CA LEU A 231 2.49 32.09 -2.38
C LEU A 231 1.56 30.91 -2.10
N HIS A 232 0.29 31.04 -2.47
CA HIS A 232 -0.71 29.99 -2.37
C HIS A 232 -1.22 29.65 -3.77
N TYR A 233 -1.06 28.39 -4.19
CA TYR A 233 -1.53 27.88 -5.48
C TYR A 233 -2.88 27.24 -5.27
N LEU A 234 -3.95 28.01 -5.49
CA LEU A 234 -5.32 27.62 -5.15
C LEU A 234 -6.26 28.01 -6.29
N ASN A 235 -7.26 27.18 -6.55
CA ASN A 235 -8.29 27.44 -7.57
C ASN A 235 -7.73 27.83 -8.95
N GLY A 236 -6.59 27.27 -9.34
CA GLY A 236 -5.93 27.56 -10.62
C GLY A 236 -5.30 28.95 -10.73
N LYS A 237 -5.06 29.63 -9.60
CA LYS A 237 -4.36 30.92 -9.52
C LYS A 237 -3.28 30.91 -8.45
N VAL A 238 -2.38 31.89 -8.53
CA VAL A 238 -1.39 32.16 -7.49
C VAL A 238 -1.86 33.35 -6.65
N HIS A 239 -2.27 33.10 -5.42
CA HIS A 239 -2.57 34.13 -4.43
C HIS A 239 -1.29 34.50 -3.67
N VAL A 240 -1.14 35.78 -3.35
CA VAL A 240 0.08 36.34 -2.81
C VAL A 240 -0.20 37.00 -1.46
N ASP A 241 0.46 36.51 -0.42
CA ASP A 241 0.40 37.06 0.92
C ASP A 241 1.75 37.75 1.22
N LEU A 242 1.70 39.07 1.45
CA LEU A 242 2.86 39.94 1.68
C LEU A 242 2.90 40.40 3.14
N VAL A 243 4.06 40.32 3.78
CA VAL A 243 4.28 40.90 5.11
C VAL A 243 5.13 42.17 4.97
N CYS A 244 4.62 43.28 5.48
CA CYS A 244 5.30 44.58 5.41
C CYS A 244 5.72 45.07 6.79
N THR A 245 6.94 45.59 6.90
CA THR A 245 7.46 46.22 8.12
C THR A 245 6.82 47.60 8.32
N ALA A 246 6.53 47.96 9.58
CA ALA A 246 5.71 49.10 9.97
C ALA A 246 6.11 50.48 9.39
N ASN A 247 7.37 50.67 8.96
CA ASN A 247 7.84 51.95 8.40
C ASN A 247 7.37 52.22 6.96
N ALA A 248 6.98 51.18 6.21
CA ALA A 248 6.55 51.33 4.82
C ALA A 248 5.03 51.52 4.68
N VAL A 249 4.26 51.08 5.68
CA VAL A 249 2.80 51.21 5.69
C VAL A 249 2.42 52.46 6.48
N ASN A 250 2.54 53.63 5.86
CA ASN A 250 1.86 54.82 6.36
C ASN A 250 0.34 54.57 6.30
N ALA A 251 -0.26 54.30 7.47
CA ALA A 251 -1.68 54.26 7.81
C ALA A 251 -2.68 53.38 7.02
N ASN A 252 -2.42 52.90 5.79
CA ASN A 252 -3.44 52.19 5.00
C ASN A 252 -2.93 50.92 4.28
N ALA A 253 -2.81 49.81 5.01
CA ALA A 253 -2.52 48.49 4.43
C ALA A 253 -3.53 48.07 3.34
N GLY A 254 -4.81 48.44 3.51
CA GLY A 254 -5.86 48.18 2.51
C GLY A 254 -5.65 48.92 1.19
N GLN A 255 -5.20 50.18 1.22
CA GLN A 255 -4.90 50.94 0.00
C GLN A 255 -3.68 50.38 -0.73
N LEU A 256 -2.67 49.92 0.02
CA LEU A 256 -1.50 49.27 -0.58
C LEU A 256 -1.86 47.93 -1.23
N SER A 257 -2.66 47.10 -0.56
CA SER A 257 -3.16 45.84 -1.10
C SER A 257 -3.95 46.04 -2.40
N GLN A 258 -4.85 47.04 -2.44
CA GLN A 258 -5.61 47.35 -3.65
C GLN A 258 -4.71 47.83 -4.80
N ARG A 259 -3.76 48.73 -4.53
CA ARG A 259 -2.81 49.19 -5.56
C ARG A 259 -1.95 48.07 -6.12
N LEU A 260 -1.45 47.17 -5.26
CA LEU A 260 -0.65 46.02 -5.69
C LEU A 260 -1.48 44.99 -6.45
N GLN A 261 -2.75 44.81 -6.08
CA GLN A 261 -3.71 43.99 -6.84
C GLN A 261 -3.88 44.54 -8.26
N GLU A 262 -4.20 45.82 -8.41
CA GLU A 262 -4.40 46.48 -9.71
C GLU A 262 -3.15 46.35 -10.62
N GLN A 263 -1.95 46.51 -10.05
CA GLN A 263 -0.70 46.32 -10.80
C GLN A 263 -0.45 44.85 -11.20
N ALA A 264 -0.91 43.90 -10.39
CA ALA A 264 -0.74 42.47 -10.64
C ALA A 264 -1.77 41.89 -11.63
N GLU A 265 -2.87 42.60 -11.95
CA GLU A 265 -3.87 42.17 -12.93
C GLU A 265 -3.32 41.97 -14.34
N VAL A 266 -2.17 42.56 -14.67
CA VAL A 266 -1.43 42.32 -15.92
C VAL A 266 -0.98 40.85 -16.04
N LEU A 267 -0.89 40.14 -14.91
CA LEU A 267 -0.57 38.72 -14.81
C LEU A 267 -1.89 37.93 -14.60
N ASP A 268 -2.39 37.32 -15.66
CA ASP A 268 -3.65 36.57 -15.71
C ASP A 268 -3.74 35.40 -14.70
N TYR A 269 -2.59 34.83 -14.34
CA TYR A 269 -2.47 33.75 -13.36
C TYR A 269 -2.46 34.19 -11.90
N ILE A 270 -2.40 35.50 -11.60
CA ILE A 270 -2.45 36.01 -10.23
C ILE A 270 -3.91 36.09 -9.74
N GLY A 271 -4.12 35.62 -8.52
CA GLY A 271 -5.39 35.70 -7.79
C GLY A 271 -5.44 36.93 -6.88
N ASP A 272 -5.66 36.68 -5.60
CA ASP A 272 -5.70 37.73 -4.56
C ASP A 272 -4.29 38.13 -4.11
N VAL A 273 -4.06 39.42 -3.90
CA VAL A 273 -2.86 39.99 -3.27
C VAL A 273 -3.25 40.61 -1.92
N ARG A 274 -2.78 40.00 -0.82
CA ARG A 274 -3.06 40.44 0.56
C ARG A 274 -1.82 40.98 1.22
N VAL A 275 -1.97 42.10 1.91
CA VAL A 275 -0.87 42.74 2.65
C VAL A 275 -1.17 42.73 4.13
N TYR A 276 -0.29 42.11 4.90
CA TYR A 276 -0.31 42.08 6.36
C TYR A 276 0.75 43.00 6.93
N ARG A 277 0.41 43.61 8.06
CA ARG A 277 1.34 44.42 8.84
C ARG A 277 2.09 43.51 9.82
N GLN A 278 3.41 43.60 9.81
CA GLN A 278 4.23 43.02 10.86
C GLN A 278 4.06 43.88 12.12
N CYS A 279 3.43 43.33 13.16
CA CYS A 279 3.25 43.97 14.46
C CYS A 279 4.56 44.01 15.24
#